data_AF-A0A8J8C9K2-F1
#
_entry.id   AF-A0A8J8C9K2-F1
#
_cell.length_a   1.000
_cell.length_b   1.000
_cell.length_c   1.000
_cell.angle_alpha   90.00
_cell.angle_beta   90.00
_cell.angle_gamma   90.00
#
_symmetry.space_group_name_H-M   'P 1'
#
loop_
_entity.id
_entity.type
_entity.pdbx_description
1 polymer ?
#
loop_
_entity_poly.entity_id
_entity_poly.type
_entity_poly.pdbx_seq_one_letter_code
_entity_poly.pdbx_strand_id
1 'polypeptide(L)'
;MVVCPSCGKDDFDSERAMKIHHATAHGEKLAQVTNVCVQCDKEYNITEAKAERSRFCSNECKSEWQKEAQSGENNPRWSGGKISLECEFCGRNYNVTAAREEKSRFCSRDCLDKWRSKYRSGSNSHMWEGGSEIVTCEYCGGEYEVRPSRVDTTRFCSTECKNEWQADHLTGENNPFWQGGKVQLECTQCEDTYSVKSANEAVSRFCSRDCQHDWQAEHWVSEDAPAWDGGTVSVECVQCGETFVTKKSTADSRKFCSNECMGDWRSKNRSGKNAPSWKGGKVRVECERCDTEFDVKPVRANKARFCSYACRNEWLTTQTGQDHPNWKGGRHLRNIVVKQLHGPSWTTIREEHVSSECQNCGIDESQFDRGLDLHHIVPIQAGGTNQGYNLITLCRSCHKKAESYTTDFTESVLSPTEI
;
A
#
# COMPACT_ATOMS: atom_id res chain seq x y z
N MET A 1 -18.25 -3.85 65.51
CA MET A 1 -18.37 -2.40 65.30
C MET A 1 -16.99 -1.80 65.52
N VAL A 2 -16.45 -1.14 64.51
CA VAL A 2 -15.12 -0.52 64.58
C VAL A 2 -15.34 0.94 64.94
N VAL A 3 -14.77 1.41 66.05
CA VAL A 3 -14.98 2.76 66.57
C VAL A 3 -13.73 3.61 66.34
N CYS A 4 -13.88 4.84 65.84
CA CYS A 4 -12.78 5.79 65.75
C CYS A 4 -12.39 6.27 67.15
N PRO A 5 -11.12 6.11 67.58
CA PRO A 5 -10.70 6.44 68.94
C PRO A 5 -10.70 7.94 69.26
N SER A 6 -10.71 8.83 68.24
CA SER A 6 -10.69 10.29 68.47
C SER A 6 -12.05 10.96 68.46
N CYS A 7 -13.04 10.41 67.76
CA CYS A 7 -14.38 11.03 67.66
C CYS A 7 -15.52 10.11 68.04
N GLY A 8 -15.24 8.85 68.41
CA GLY A 8 -16.25 7.89 68.87
C GLY A 8 -17.22 7.40 67.78
N LYS A 9 -17.02 7.80 66.53
CA LYS A 9 -17.83 7.39 65.38
C LYS A 9 -17.66 5.88 65.13
N ASP A 10 -18.75 5.14 64.93
CA ASP A 10 -18.77 3.66 64.92
C ASP A 10 -19.44 3.03 63.68
N ASP A 11 -19.77 3.85 62.68
CA ASP A 11 -20.41 3.48 61.41
C ASP A 11 -19.43 2.95 60.34
N PHE A 12 -18.28 2.38 60.74
CA PHE A 12 -17.26 1.91 59.81
C PHE A 12 -17.39 0.42 59.48
N ASP A 13 -17.46 0.11 58.18
CA ASP A 13 -17.54 -1.26 57.66
C ASP A 13 -16.24 -2.07 57.82
N SER A 14 -15.11 -1.43 58.11
CA SER A 14 -13.83 -2.11 58.35
C SER A 14 -12.83 -1.24 59.12
N GLU A 15 -11.84 -1.89 59.74
CA GLU A 15 -10.72 -1.22 60.41
C GLU A 15 -9.92 -0.31 59.47
N ARG A 16 -9.82 -0.70 58.19
CA ARG A 16 -9.19 0.12 57.15
C ARG A 16 -9.99 1.40 56.87
N ALA A 17 -11.31 1.30 56.79
CA ALA A 17 -12.18 2.47 56.58
C ALA A 17 -12.09 3.44 57.76
N MET A 18 -12.09 2.93 59.00
CA MET A 18 -11.88 3.73 60.20
C MET A 18 -10.51 4.42 60.22
N LYS A 19 -9.42 3.70 59.87
CA LYS A 19 -8.06 4.26 59.80
C LYS A 19 -7.92 5.35 58.73
N ILE A 20 -8.63 5.24 57.60
CA ILE A 20 -8.69 6.28 56.56
C ILE A 20 -9.43 7.51 57.09
N HIS A 21 -10.62 7.32 57.67
CA HIS A 21 -11.38 8.40 58.29
C HIS A 21 -10.56 9.14 59.34
N HIS A 22 -9.88 8.42 60.22
CA HIS A 22 -9.11 9.05 61.28
C HIS A 22 -7.92 9.86 60.72
N ALA A 23 -7.23 9.34 59.69
CA ALA A 23 -6.16 10.09 59.02
C ALA A 23 -6.63 11.35 58.28
N THR A 24 -7.85 11.33 57.72
CA THR A 24 -8.38 12.49 56.97
C THR A 24 -9.08 13.50 57.87
N ALA A 25 -9.80 13.04 58.90
CA ALA A 25 -10.58 13.90 59.80
C ALA A 25 -9.78 14.43 61.00
N HIS A 26 -8.74 13.71 61.45
CA HIS A 26 -7.95 14.06 62.63
C HIS A 26 -6.47 14.30 62.31
N GLY A 27 -6.04 14.09 61.07
CA GLY A 27 -4.66 14.38 60.62
C GLY A 27 -3.60 13.41 61.17
N GLU A 28 -3.99 12.43 61.98
CA GLU A 28 -3.11 11.45 62.63
C GLU A 28 -3.27 10.07 62.00
N LYS A 29 -2.19 9.28 61.90
CA LYS A 29 -2.24 7.92 61.32
C LYS A 29 -2.07 6.87 62.42
N LEU A 30 -3.13 6.14 62.75
CA LEU A 30 -3.22 5.21 63.91
C LEU A 30 -2.40 3.91 63.84
N ALA A 31 -1.62 3.67 62.78
CA ALA A 31 -0.81 2.46 62.68
C ALA A 31 0.43 2.71 61.83
N GLN A 32 1.44 3.31 62.45
CA GLN A 32 2.78 3.43 61.89
C GLN A 32 3.78 2.80 62.85
N VAL A 33 4.60 1.89 62.33
CA VAL A 33 5.81 1.42 62.98
C VAL A 33 7.00 2.21 62.43
N THR A 34 7.97 2.48 63.29
CA THR A 34 9.20 3.17 62.93
C THR A 34 10.19 2.18 62.32
N ASN A 35 10.80 2.55 61.20
CA ASN A 35 11.83 1.77 60.53
C ASN A 35 13.04 2.65 60.20
N VAL A 36 14.23 2.07 60.00
CA VAL A 36 15.47 2.81 59.74
C VAL A 36 15.86 2.67 58.27
N CYS A 37 16.15 3.80 57.61
CA CYS A 37 16.54 3.79 56.19
C CYS A 37 17.97 3.27 56.01
N VAL A 38 18.18 2.27 55.16
CA VAL A 38 19.50 1.66 54.90
C VAL A 38 20.50 2.61 54.21
N GLN A 39 20.03 3.66 53.52
CA GLN A 39 20.88 4.61 52.79
C GLN A 39 21.28 5.83 53.61
N CYS A 40 20.40 6.35 54.46
CA CYS A 40 20.62 7.63 55.16
C CYS A 40 20.49 7.52 56.68
N ASP A 41 20.27 6.31 57.20
CA ASP A 41 20.14 5.97 58.62
C ASP A 41 19.03 6.74 59.39
N LYS A 42 18.16 7.45 58.68
CA LYS A 42 17.04 8.18 59.30
C LYS A 42 15.87 7.26 59.59
N GLU A 43 15.25 7.47 60.74
CA GLU A 43 14.00 6.85 61.13
C GLU A 43 12.84 7.40 60.29
N TYR A 44 11.94 6.51 59.87
CA TYR A 44 10.74 6.87 59.11
C TYR A 44 9.55 5.98 59.46
N ASN A 45 8.36 6.55 59.34
CA ASN A 45 7.11 5.90 59.71
C ASN A 45 6.49 5.12 58.55
N ILE A 46 6.19 3.84 58.77
CA ILE A 46 5.57 2.97 57.76
C ILE A 46 4.49 2.09 58.38
N THR A 47 3.54 1.64 57.55
CA THR A 47 2.52 0.67 57.97
C THR A 47 3.14 -0.69 58.30
N GLU A 48 2.64 -1.37 59.34
CA GLU A 48 3.09 -2.72 59.76
C GLU A 48 3.24 -3.71 58.59
N ALA A 49 2.25 -3.79 57.70
CA ALA A 49 2.27 -4.67 56.53
C ALA A 49 3.41 -4.40 55.51
N LYS A 50 4.13 -3.28 55.64
CA LYS A 50 5.28 -2.94 54.79
C LYS A 50 6.58 -2.87 55.57
N ALA A 51 6.55 -2.98 56.89
CA ALA A 51 7.71 -2.80 57.75
C ALA A 51 8.84 -3.78 57.41
N GLU A 52 8.52 -5.07 57.25
CA GLU A 52 9.52 -6.11 56.97
C GLU A 52 10.23 -5.96 55.62
N ARG A 53 9.56 -5.38 54.61
CA ARG A 53 10.09 -5.27 53.24
C ARG A 53 10.64 -3.89 52.88
N SER A 54 10.35 -2.88 53.70
CA SER A 54 10.77 -1.52 53.40
C SER A 54 12.16 -1.24 53.94
N ARG A 55 13.05 -0.79 53.06
CA ARG A 55 14.47 -0.54 53.37
C ARG A 55 14.85 0.93 53.22
N PHE A 56 13.98 1.75 52.64
CA PHE A 56 14.31 3.11 52.24
C PHE A 56 13.19 4.07 52.64
N CYS A 57 13.54 5.21 53.21
CA CYS A 57 12.58 6.26 53.58
C CYS A 57 12.00 7.00 52.36
N SER A 58 12.69 6.99 51.22
CA SER A 58 12.26 7.64 49.98
C SER A 58 12.73 6.89 48.73
N ASN A 59 12.11 7.20 47.58
CA ASN A 59 12.54 6.71 46.28
C ASN A 59 13.93 7.26 45.89
N GLU A 60 14.33 8.41 46.42
CA GLU A 60 15.65 9.00 46.22
C GLU A 60 16.71 8.14 46.93
N CYS A 61 16.53 7.85 48.22
CA CYS A 61 17.42 6.96 48.97
C CYS A 61 17.52 5.56 48.34
N LYS A 62 16.40 5.03 47.84
CA LYS A 62 16.41 3.77 47.07
C LYS A 62 17.25 3.88 45.80
N SER A 63 17.14 4.99 45.10
CA SER A 63 17.82 5.24 43.82
C SER A 63 19.32 5.48 44.02
N GLU A 64 19.73 6.16 45.08
CA GLU A 64 21.13 6.33 45.49
C GLU A 64 21.76 4.99 45.85
N TRP A 65 21.09 4.22 46.71
CA TRP A 65 21.54 2.88 47.05
C TRP A 65 21.67 1.97 45.82
N GLN A 66 20.74 2.05 44.86
CA GLN A 66 20.82 1.27 43.62
C GLN A 66 22.00 1.67 42.74
N LYS A 67 22.38 2.97 42.69
CA LYS A 67 23.56 3.42 41.94
C LYS A 67 24.84 2.87 42.56
N GLU A 68 24.92 2.80 43.87
CA GLU A 68 26.09 2.28 44.59
C GLU A 68 26.14 0.75 44.52
N ALA A 69 25.06 0.08 44.92
CA ALA A 69 25.03 -1.38 45.08
C ALA A 69 24.81 -2.18 43.78
N GLN A 70 24.28 -1.59 42.71
CA GLN A 70 23.99 -2.28 41.44
C GLN A 70 24.74 -1.65 40.25
N SER A 71 25.99 -1.28 40.48
CA SER A 71 26.91 -0.76 39.45
C SER A 71 27.97 -1.78 39.06
N GLY A 72 28.51 -1.65 37.84
CA GLY A 72 29.57 -2.52 37.35
C GLY A 72 29.17 -4.00 37.41
N GLU A 73 30.08 -4.82 37.95
CA GLU A 73 29.92 -6.28 38.10
C GLU A 73 28.78 -6.69 39.06
N ASN A 74 28.41 -5.81 39.99
CA ASN A 74 27.34 -6.04 40.95
C ASN A 74 25.94 -5.83 40.36
N ASN A 75 25.84 -5.34 39.12
CA ASN A 75 24.57 -5.24 38.42
C ASN A 75 24.13 -6.63 37.93
N PRO A 76 22.92 -7.13 38.28
CA PRO A 76 22.42 -8.42 37.81
C PRO A 76 22.31 -8.55 36.28
N ARG A 77 22.39 -7.43 35.54
CA ARG A 77 22.41 -7.37 34.07
C ARG A 77 23.80 -7.14 33.49
N TRP A 78 24.85 -7.18 34.31
CA TRP A 78 26.22 -6.99 33.85
C TRP A 78 26.69 -8.20 33.02
N SER A 79 27.18 -7.91 31.82
CA SER A 79 27.59 -8.93 30.83
C SER A 79 29.07 -8.78 30.46
N GLY A 80 29.96 -8.78 31.46
CA GLY A 80 31.41 -8.84 31.25
C GLY A 80 32.09 -7.56 30.75
N GLY A 81 31.43 -6.40 30.81
CA GLY A 81 32.01 -5.13 30.38
C GLY A 81 32.21 -5.00 28.86
N LYS A 82 32.96 -3.96 28.45
CA LYS A 82 33.32 -3.70 27.04
C LYS A 82 34.74 -4.17 26.77
N ILE A 83 34.91 -5.02 25.76
CA ILE A 83 36.18 -5.51 25.24
C ILE A 83 36.50 -4.77 23.94
N SER A 84 37.77 -4.41 23.74
CA SER A 84 38.26 -3.76 22.53
C SER A 84 38.76 -4.81 21.53
N LEU A 85 38.20 -4.83 20.33
CA LEU A 85 38.60 -5.69 19.22
C LEU A 85 39.11 -4.86 18.05
N GLU A 86 39.98 -5.45 17.22
CA GLU A 86 40.41 -4.84 15.97
C GLU A 86 39.48 -5.24 14.82
N CYS A 87 39.07 -4.28 13.99
CA CYS A 87 38.19 -4.54 12.84
C CYS A 87 38.95 -5.25 11.70
N GLU A 88 38.50 -6.44 11.30
CA GLU A 88 39.13 -7.25 10.24
C GLU A 88 39.17 -6.55 8.86
N PHE A 89 38.37 -5.51 8.63
CA PHE A 89 38.36 -4.77 7.36
C PHE A 89 39.19 -3.50 7.36
N CYS A 90 39.12 -2.67 8.41
CA CYS A 90 39.79 -1.36 8.45
C CYS A 90 40.87 -1.21 9.52
N GLY A 91 41.15 -2.26 10.32
CA GLY A 91 42.19 -2.25 11.36
C GLY A 91 41.90 -1.34 12.56
N ARG A 92 40.72 -0.68 12.61
CA ARG A 92 40.37 0.20 13.72
C ARG A 92 39.85 -0.59 14.92
N ASN A 93 40.33 -0.22 16.09
CA ASN A 93 39.82 -0.74 17.37
C ASN A 93 38.39 -0.27 17.64
N TYR A 94 37.56 -1.17 18.14
CA TYR A 94 36.16 -0.92 18.47
C TYR A 94 35.72 -1.76 19.65
N ASN A 95 34.73 -1.25 20.40
CA ASN A 95 34.30 -1.85 21.65
C ASN A 95 33.02 -2.69 21.47
N VAL A 96 33.05 -3.92 21.98
CA VAL A 96 31.89 -4.81 22.04
C VAL A 96 31.70 -5.36 23.45
N THR A 97 30.51 -5.83 23.76
CA THR A 97 30.27 -6.57 25.01
C THR A 97 30.98 -7.93 24.97
N ALA A 98 31.46 -8.43 26.10
CA ALA A 98 32.13 -9.74 26.19
C ALA A 98 31.35 -10.89 25.52
N ALA A 99 30.01 -10.91 25.68
CA ALA A 99 29.14 -11.91 25.02
C ALA A 99 29.18 -11.90 23.47
N ARG A 100 29.75 -10.87 22.85
CA ARG A 100 29.85 -10.72 21.39
C ARG A 100 31.28 -10.86 20.88
N GLU A 101 32.25 -11.08 21.75
CA GLU A 101 33.67 -11.18 21.40
C GLU A 101 33.90 -12.19 20.27
N GLU A 102 33.46 -13.44 20.44
CA GLU A 102 33.66 -14.51 19.45
C GLU A 102 32.93 -14.28 18.11
N LYS A 103 31.85 -13.48 18.13
CA LYS A 103 30.98 -13.27 16.96
C LYS A 103 31.27 -11.96 16.22
N SER A 104 32.04 -11.05 16.82
CA SER A 104 32.22 -9.70 16.30
C SER A 104 33.55 -9.57 15.56
N ARG A 105 33.46 -9.23 14.27
CA ARG A 105 34.62 -9.12 13.36
C ARG A 105 34.82 -7.71 12.78
N PHE A 106 33.77 -6.88 12.81
CA PHE A 106 33.76 -5.59 12.12
C PHE A 106 33.24 -4.48 13.02
N CYS A 107 33.88 -3.31 12.95
CA CYS A 107 33.51 -2.15 13.74
C CYS A 107 32.18 -1.50 13.32
N SER A 108 31.73 -1.76 12.09
CA SER A 108 30.49 -1.20 11.56
C SER A 108 29.86 -2.09 10.49
N ARG A 109 28.57 -1.87 10.25
CA ARG A 109 27.83 -2.51 9.15
C ARG A 109 28.46 -2.18 7.79
N ASP A 110 28.96 -0.96 7.63
CA ASP A 110 29.67 -0.48 6.44
C ASP A 110 30.97 -1.25 6.20
N CYS A 111 31.78 -1.49 7.24
CA CYS A 111 32.98 -2.34 7.10
C CYS A 111 32.63 -3.79 6.74
N LEU A 112 31.56 -4.34 7.32
CA LEU A 112 31.05 -5.66 6.93
C LEU A 112 30.58 -5.69 5.46
N ASP A 113 29.90 -4.65 4.99
CA ASP A 113 29.43 -4.56 3.59
C ASP A 113 30.60 -4.43 2.61
N LYS A 114 31.59 -3.60 2.93
CA LYS A 114 32.80 -3.46 2.10
C LYS A 114 33.59 -4.76 2.05
N TRP A 115 33.70 -5.47 3.18
CA TRP A 115 34.31 -6.79 3.20
C TRP A 115 33.53 -7.81 2.35
N ARG A 116 32.19 -7.86 2.47
CA ARG A 116 31.34 -8.73 1.64
C ARG A 116 31.47 -8.42 0.16
N SER A 117 31.48 -7.14 -0.21
CA SER A 117 31.62 -6.72 -1.60
C SER A 117 32.97 -7.11 -2.18
N LYS A 118 34.03 -7.12 -1.37
CA LYS A 118 35.39 -7.44 -1.82
C LYS A 118 35.66 -8.94 -1.87
N TYR A 119 35.12 -9.70 -0.91
CA TYR A 119 35.50 -11.10 -0.68
C TYR A 119 34.36 -12.12 -0.89
N ARG A 120 33.09 -11.69 -0.97
CA ARG A 120 31.91 -12.54 -1.22
C ARG A 120 31.11 -12.10 -2.46
N SER A 121 31.81 -11.85 -3.55
CA SER A 121 31.24 -11.53 -4.87
C SER A 121 31.66 -12.54 -5.93
N GLY A 122 30.90 -12.64 -7.02
CA GLY A 122 31.18 -13.60 -8.09
C GLY A 122 31.16 -15.03 -7.57
N SER A 123 32.13 -15.84 -8.00
CA SER A 123 32.29 -17.25 -7.63
C SER A 123 32.48 -17.52 -6.14
N ASN A 124 32.83 -16.49 -5.35
CA ASN A 124 32.97 -16.61 -3.89
C ASN A 124 31.65 -16.39 -3.14
N SER A 125 30.54 -16.13 -3.84
CA SER A 125 29.20 -16.04 -3.24
C SER A 125 28.59 -17.43 -3.10
N HIS A 126 27.99 -17.73 -1.94
CA HIS A 126 27.20 -18.96 -1.74
C HIS A 126 25.94 -19.04 -2.63
N MET A 127 25.59 -17.94 -3.31
CA MET A 127 24.46 -17.82 -4.23
C MET A 127 24.94 -17.77 -5.70
N TRP A 128 26.21 -18.10 -5.96
CA TRP A 128 26.76 -18.10 -7.30
C TRP A 128 26.37 -19.39 -8.03
N GLU A 129 25.50 -19.25 -9.02
CA GLU A 129 25.05 -20.33 -9.90
C GLU A 129 25.81 -20.26 -11.25
N GLY A 130 27.12 -20.48 -11.24
CA GLY A 130 27.87 -20.79 -12.46
C GLY A 130 28.31 -19.64 -13.38
N GLY A 131 27.88 -18.40 -13.15
CA GLY A 131 28.31 -17.24 -13.96
C GLY A 131 27.43 -16.99 -15.19
N SER A 132 28.01 -16.50 -16.29
CA SER A 132 27.34 -16.36 -17.59
C SER A 132 27.80 -17.49 -18.52
N GLU A 133 26.89 -18.03 -19.33
CA GLU A 133 27.19 -18.96 -20.42
C GLU A 133 26.97 -18.27 -21.77
N ILE A 134 27.76 -18.66 -22.76
CA ILE A 134 27.67 -18.13 -24.12
C ILE A 134 26.77 -19.05 -24.95
N VAL A 135 25.73 -18.48 -25.56
CA VAL A 135 24.85 -19.18 -26.50
C VAL A 135 24.82 -18.48 -27.85
N THR A 136 24.42 -19.20 -28.90
CA THR A 136 24.33 -18.65 -30.27
C THR A 136 22.91 -18.19 -30.58
N CYS A 137 22.78 -17.00 -31.16
CA CYS A 137 21.49 -16.49 -31.64
C CYS A 137 21.02 -17.26 -32.88
N GLU A 138 19.79 -17.77 -32.86
CA GLU A 138 19.22 -18.53 -33.97
C GLU A 138 18.96 -17.70 -35.24
N TYR A 139 18.93 -16.37 -35.13
CA TYR A 139 18.71 -15.48 -36.28
C TYR A 139 20.01 -14.97 -36.88
N CYS A 140 20.78 -14.16 -36.13
CA CYS A 140 21.99 -13.53 -36.64
C CYS A 140 23.24 -14.42 -36.54
N GLY A 141 23.17 -15.56 -35.86
CA GLY A 141 24.32 -16.43 -35.60
C GLY A 141 25.34 -15.85 -34.60
N GLY A 142 25.09 -14.65 -34.05
CA GLY A 142 25.98 -14.02 -33.08
C GLY A 142 25.94 -14.69 -31.71
N GLU A 143 27.09 -14.80 -31.07
CA GLU A 143 27.24 -15.31 -29.70
C GLU A 143 26.86 -14.24 -28.67
N TYR A 144 26.15 -14.64 -27.60
CA TYR A 144 25.73 -13.74 -26.52
C TYR A 144 25.68 -14.42 -25.15
N GLU A 145 25.93 -13.63 -24.10
CA GLU A 145 25.98 -14.12 -22.73
C GLU A 145 24.59 -14.17 -22.07
N VAL A 146 24.31 -15.30 -21.42
CA VAL A 146 23.07 -15.54 -20.67
C VAL A 146 23.37 -16.21 -19.33
N ARG A 147 22.41 -16.16 -18.41
CA ARG A 147 22.51 -16.94 -17.17
C ARG A 147 22.26 -18.42 -17.46
N PRO A 148 22.88 -19.38 -16.73
CA PRO A 148 22.67 -20.82 -16.94
C PRO A 148 21.20 -21.24 -16.98
N SER A 149 20.36 -20.69 -16.10
CA SER A 149 18.91 -20.93 -16.09
C SER A 149 18.17 -20.52 -17.37
N ARG A 150 18.79 -19.72 -18.24
CA ARG A 150 18.22 -19.26 -19.50
C ARG A 150 18.75 -19.99 -20.71
N VAL A 151 19.83 -20.76 -20.60
CA VAL A 151 20.50 -21.44 -21.73
C VAL A 151 19.50 -22.23 -22.57
N ASP A 152 18.63 -23.02 -21.93
CA ASP A 152 17.65 -23.87 -22.63
C ASP A 152 16.41 -23.11 -23.16
N THR A 153 16.21 -21.87 -22.73
CA THR A 153 14.99 -21.10 -23.05
C THR A 153 15.22 -19.95 -24.02
N THR A 154 16.46 -19.53 -24.18
CA THR A 154 16.83 -18.33 -24.93
C THR A 154 17.23 -18.69 -26.35
N ARG A 155 16.64 -18.01 -27.33
CA ARG A 155 16.83 -18.29 -28.77
C ARG A 155 17.46 -17.13 -29.54
N PHE A 156 17.30 -15.91 -29.03
CA PHE A 156 17.71 -14.68 -29.72
C PHE A 156 18.52 -13.77 -28.81
N CYS A 157 19.57 -13.17 -29.36
CA CYS A 157 20.43 -12.23 -28.61
C CYS A 157 19.74 -10.90 -28.30
N SER A 158 18.72 -10.52 -29.08
CA SER A 158 18.00 -9.25 -28.90
C SER A 158 16.54 -9.33 -29.33
N THR A 159 15.78 -8.29 -29.00
CA THR A 159 14.38 -8.17 -29.43
C THR A 159 14.29 -7.94 -30.93
N GLU A 160 15.27 -7.24 -31.51
CA GLU A 160 15.39 -7.01 -32.94
C GLU A 160 15.55 -8.34 -33.69
N CYS A 161 16.54 -9.18 -33.34
CA CYS A 161 16.72 -10.48 -33.98
C CYS A 161 15.51 -11.41 -33.82
N LYS A 162 14.80 -11.33 -32.69
CA LYS A 162 13.53 -12.05 -32.52
C LYS A 162 12.48 -11.55 -33.50
N ASN A 163 12.33 -10.24 -33.63
CA ASN A 163 11.31 -9.63 -34.51
C ASN A 163 11.61 -9.92 -35.98
N GLU A 164 12.88 -9.86 -36.39
CA GLU A 164 13.31 -10.18 -37.75
C GLU A 164 13.06 -11.67 -38.06
N TRP A 165 13.43 -12.58 -37.15
CA TRP A 165 13.10 -14.00 -37.30
C TRP A 165 11.60 -14.23 -37.45
N GLN A 166 10.77 -13.55 -36.66
CA GLN A 166 9.31 -13.64 -36.76
C GLN A 166 8.78 -13.09 -38.09
N ALA A 167 9.35 -12.00 -38.60
CA ALA A 167 8.98 -11.44 -39.89
C ALA A 167 9.31 -12.39 -41.05
N ASP A 168 10.41 -13.13 -40.95
CA ASP A 168 10.79 -14.10 -41.99
C ASP A 168 10.01 -15.41 -41.90
N HIS A 169 9.73 -15.90 -40.67
CA HIS A 169 9.23 -17.26 -40.45
C HIS A 169 7.73 -17.35 -40.12
N LEU A 170 7.10 -16.27 -39.63
CA LEU A 170 5.67 -16.26 -39.27
C LEU A 170 4.84 -15.45 -40.27
N THR A 171 5.04 -15.72 -41.56
CA THR A 171 4.31 -15.09 -42.68
C THR A 171 3.48 -16.11 -43.46
N GLY A 172 2.41 -15.62 -44.10
CA GLY A 172 1.52 -16.47 -44.89
C GLY A 172 0.99 -17.65 -44.06
N GLU A 173 0.95 -18.83 -44.68
CA GLU A 173 0.51 -20.10 -44.08
C GLU A 173 1.27 -20.51 -42.82
N ASN A 174 2.50 -20.03 -42.63
CA ASN A 174 3.31 -20.32 -41.44
C ASN A 174 2.86 -19.50 -40.22
N ASN A 175 2.00 -18.50 -40.40
CA ASN A 175 1.40 -17.78 -39.29
C ASN A 175 0.19 -18.56 -38.75
N PRO A 176 0.17 -18.94 -37.46
CA PRO A 176 -0.96 -19.67 -36.86
C PRO A 176 -2.33 -18.96 -36.96
N PHE A 177 -2.33 -17.65 -37.23
CA PHE A 177 -3.53 -16.84 -37.43
C PHE A 177 -3.86 -16.58 -38.90
N TRP A 178 -3.18 -17.24 -39.84
CA TRP A 178 -3.42 -17.03 -41.26
C TRP A 178 -4.75 -17.63 -41.72
N GLN A 179 -5.56 -16.79 -42.34
CA GLN A 179 -6.89 -17.14 -42.83
C GLN A 179 -6.94 -17.00 -44.35
N GLY A 180 -6.16 -17.81 -45.09
CA GLY A 180 -6.36 -18.02 -46.52
C GLY A 180 -5.93 -16.89 -47.48
N GLY A 181 -5.16 -15.90 -47.03
CA GLY A 181 -4.58 -14.88 -47.92
C GLY A 181 -5.60 -13.97 -48.63
N LYS A 182 -5.21 -13.42 -49.80
CA LYS A 182 -6.07 -12.59 -50.65
C LYS A 182 -6.48 -13.36 -51.90
N VAL A 183 -7.74 -13.24 -52.28
CA VAL A 183 -8.32 -13.78 -53.53
C VAL A 183 -8.60 -12.63 -54.50
N GLN A 184 -8.55 -12.91 -55.80
CA GLN A 184 -8.87 -11.94 -56.86
C GLN A 184 -10.34 -12.12 -57.27
N LEU A 185 -11.08 -11.03 -57.32
CA LEU A 185 -12.47 -10.96 -57.77
C LEU A 185 -12.59 -9.93 -58.90
N GLU A 186 -13.63 -10.02 -59.70
CA GLU A 186 -13.98 -9.01 -60.71
C GLU A 186 -15.05 -8.08 -60.14
N CYS A 187 -14.85 -6.76 -60.31
CA CYS A 187 -15.79 -5.76 -59.83
C CYS A 187 -17.09 -5.82 -60.64
N THR A 188 -18.25 -5.92 -59.97
CA THR A 188 -19.56 -5.96 -60.65
C THR A 188 -19.90 -4.66 -61.39
N GLN A 189 -19.25 -3.53 -61.08
CA GLN A 189 -19.52 -2.24 -61.73
C GLN A 189 -18.56 -1.90 -62.87
N CYS A 190 -17.25 -2.06 -62.65
CA CYS A 190 -16.23 -1.63 -63.60
C CYS A 190 -15.48 -2.79 -64.27
N GLU A 191 -15.81 -4.04 -63.91
CA GLU A 191 -15.18 -5.27 -64.42
C GLU A 191 -13.68 -5.42 -64.11
N ASP A 192 -13.06 -4.42 -63.47
CA ASP A 192 -11.66 -4.50 -63.05
C ASP A 192 -11.45 -5.57 -61.97
N THR A 193 -10.32 -6.27 -62.06
CA THR A 193 -9.89 -7.24 -61.06
C THR A 193 -9.37 -6.57 -59.80
N TYR A 194 -9.77 -7.05 -58.62
CA TYR A 194 -9.34 -6.53 -57.33
C TYR A 194 -9.16 -7.63 -56.27
N SER A 195 -8.30 -7.34 -55.29
CA SER A 195 -7.93 -8.31 -54.25
C SER A 195 -8.67 -8.09 -52.94
N VAL A 196 -9.27 -9.14 -52.40
CA VAL A 196 -9.92 -9.13 -51.06
C VAL A 196 -9.42 -10.28 -50.20
N LYS A 197 -9.59 -10.18 -48.88
CA LYS A 197 -9.32 -11.32 -47.99
C LYS A 197 -10.27 -12.47 -48.35
N SER A 198 -9.79 -13.70 -48.35
CA SER A 198 -10.60 -14.91 -48.63
C SER A 198 -11.88 -14.99 -47.79
N ALA A 199 -11.82 -14.57 -46.51
CA ALA A 199 -13.01 -14.49 -45.64
C ALA A 199 -14.13 -13.57 -46.18
N ASN A 200 -13.79 -12.62 -47.05
CA ASN A 200 -14.73 -11.69 -47.68
C ASN A 200 -15.10 -12.08 -49.12
N GLU A 201 -14.59 -13.20 -49.63
CA GLU A 201 -14.83 -13.63 -51.01
C GLU A 201 -16.33 -13.74 -51.32
N ALA A 202 -17.09 -14.36 -50.42
CA ALA A 202 -18.53 -14.58 -50.59
C ALA A 202 -19.38 -13.29 -50.53
N VAL A 203 -18.86 -12.20 -49.94
CA VAL A 203 -19.61 -10.96 -49.71
C VAL A 203 -19.14 -9.78 -50.56
N SER A 204 -17.91 -9.82 -51.06
CA SER A 204 -17.34 -8.71 -51.81
C SER A 204 -17.78 -8.72 -53.28
N ARG A 205 -18.22 -7.57 -53.77
CA ARG A 205 -18.74 -7.39 -55.13
C ARG A 205 -18.11 -6.20 -55.88
N PHE A 206 -17.52 -5.24 -55.16
CA PHE A 206 -17.03 -3.99 -55.74
C PHE A 206 -15.58 -3.74 -55.33
N CYS A 207 -14.76 -3.27 -56.27
CA CYS A 207 -13.35 -2.96 -56.03
C CYS A 207 -13.13 -1.73 -55.15
N SER A 208 -14.12 -0.83 -55.10
CA SER A 208 -14.07 0.40 -54.35
C SER A 208 -15.46 0.80 -53.86
N ARG A 209 -15.49 1.73 -52.91
CA ARG A 209 -16.74 2.34 -52.44
C ARG A 209 -17.38 3.21 -53.52
N ASP A 210 -16.59 3.75 -54.44
CA ASP A 210 -17.09 4.55 -55.56
C ASP A 210 -17.83 3.65 -56.55
N CYS A 211 -17.26 2.51 -56.94
CA CYS A 211 -17.95 1.52 -57.77
C CYS A 211 -19.24 0.98 -57.13
N GLN A 212 -19.24 0.82 -55.80
CA GLN A 212 -20.47 0.47 -55.08
C GLN A 212 -21.52 1.59 -55.19
N HIS A 213 -21.12 2.85 -55.05
CA HIS A 213 -22.04 3.99 -55.15
C HIS A 213 -22.57 4.19 -56.58
N ASP A 214 -21.73 4.00 -57.60
CA ASP A 214 -22.12 4.09 -59.01
C ASP A 214 -23.16 3.02 -59.33
N TRP A 215 -22.90 1.77 -58.93
CA TRP A 215 -23.85 0.68 -59.08
C TRP A 215 -25.18 0.97 -58.37
N GLN A 216 -25.12 1.49 -57.13
CA GLN A 216 -26.31 1.89 -56.38
C GLN A 216 -27.06 3.05 -57.06
N ALA A 217 -26.37 4.01 -57.65
CA ALA A 217 -27.01 5.14 -58.35
C ALA A 217 -27.76 4.68 -59.61
N GLU A 218 -27.23 3.69 -60.33
CA GLU A 218 -27.88 3.10 -61.50
C GLU A 218 -29.06 2.20 -61.14
N HIS A 219 -28.97 1.44 -60.04
CA HIS A 219 -29.95 0.41 -59.69
C HIS A 219 -30.99 0.85 -58.64
N TRP A 220 -30.71 1.88 -57.85
CA TRP A 220 -31.61 2.44 -56.84
C TRP A 220 -32.13 3.82 -57.27
N VAL A 221 -32.78 3.84 -58.43
CA VAL A 221 -33.48 5.03 -58.94
C VAL A 221 -34.91 5.04 -58.41
N SER A 222 -35.33 6.21 -57.90
CA SER A 222 -36.70 6.55 -57.45
C SER A 222 -37.10 6.15 -56.02
N GLU A 223 -38.40 6.21 -55.74
CA GLU A 223 -39.05 6.05 -54.43
C GLU A 223 -38.88 4.63 -53.86
N ASP A 224 -38.51 3.66 -54.70
CA ASP A 224 -38.32 2.25 -54.34
C ASP A 224 -36.92 1.93 -53.77
N ALA A 225 -36.02 2.92 -53.69
CA ALA A 225 -34.69 2.70 -53.11
C ALA A 225 -34.79 2.39 -51.60
N PRO A 226 -34.06 1.37 -51.07
CA PRO A 226 -34.16 0.97 -49.66
C PRO A 226 -33.84 2.07 -48.63
N ALA A 227 -33.16 3.13 -49.07
CA ALA A 227 -32.78 4.28 -48.24
C ALA A 227 -33.48 5.59 -48.67
N TRP A 228 -34.55 5.51 -49.48
CA TRP A 228 -35.32 6.67 -49.87
C TRP A 228 -36.12 7.21 -48.68
N ASP A 229 -35.86 8.46 -48.32
CA ASP A 229 -36.41 9.12 -47.14
C ASP A 229 -37.09 10.43 -47.55
N GLY A 230 -38.04 10.34 -48.49
CA GLY A 230 -38.91 11.46 -48.85
C GLY A 230 -38.23 12.66 -49.52
N GLY A 231 -37.05 12.47 -50.11
CA GLY A 231 -36.34 13.48 -50.90
C GLY A 231 -35.62 14.56 -50.10
N THR A 232 -35.49 15.75 -50.70
CA THR A 232 -34.80 16.90 -50.10
C THR A 232 -35.75 18.05 -49.82
N VAL A 233 -35.42 18.86 -48.83
CA VAL A 233 -36.16 20.06 -48.42
C VAL A 233 -35.20 21.22 -48.22
N SER A 234 -35.70 22.44 -48.39
CA SER A 234 -34.93 23.67 -48.12
C SER A 234 -35.10 24.10 -46.67
N VAL A 235 -34.00 24.37 -45.99
CA VAL A 235 -33.94 24.84 -44.60
C VAL A 235 -33.03 26.06 -44.48
N GLU A 236 -33.30 26.93 -43.50
CA GLU A 236 -32.51 28.15 -43.28
C GLU A 236 -31.30 27.89 -42.36
N CYS A 237 -30.13 28.40 -42.70
CA CYS A 237 -28.93 28.32 -41.87
C CYS A 237 -29.01 29.27 -40.68
N VAL A 238 -28.87 28.75 -39.46
CA VAL A 238 -28.93 29.56 -38.23
C VAL A 238 -27.76 30.55 -38.09
N GLN A 239 -26.64 30.32 -38.79
CA GLN A 239 -25.45 31.19 -38.70
C GLN A 239 -25.47 32.33 -39.73
N CYS A 240 -25.78 32.05 -40.99
CA CYS A 240 -25.70 33.03 -42.09
C CYS A 240 -27.07 33.47 -42.63
N GLY A 241 -28.16 32.81 -42.27
CA GLY A 241 -29.51 33.10 -42.77
C GLY A 241 -29.79 32.60 -44.19
N GLU A 242 -28.80 32.05 -44.90
CA GLU A 242 -29.00 31.53 -46.25
C GLU A 242 -29.73 30.18 -46.21
N THR A 243 -30.65 29.99 -47.16
CA THR A 243 -31.37 28.72 -47.34
C THR A 243 -30.50 27.70 -48.05
N PHE A 244 -30.50 26.46 -47.57
CA PHE A 244 -29.74 25.35 -48.15
C PHE A 244 -30.56 24.06 -48.17
N VAL A 245 -30.21 23.16 -49.09
CA VAL A 245 -30.94 21.91 -49.31
C VAL A 245 -30.39 20.79 -48.42
N THR A 246 -31.27 20.05 -47.77
CA THR A 246 -30.91 18.89 -46.95
C THR A 246 -31.93 17.75 -47.08
N LYS A 247 -31.59 16.55 -46.60
CA LYS A 247 -32.52 15.40 -46.63
C LYS A 247 -33.66 15.62 -45.65
N LYS A 248 -34.86 15.14 -45.98
CA LYS A 248 -36.06 15.34 -45.15
C LYS A 248 -35.88 14.81 -43.72
N SER A 249 -35.32 13.61 -43.49
CA SER A 249 -34.99 13.12 -42.13
C SER A 249 -34.09 14.04 -41.32
N THR A 250 -33.19 14.76 -41.98
CA THR A 250 -32.23 15.63 -41.31
C THR A 250 -32.69 17.08 -41.21
N ALA A 251 -33.82 17.44 -41.82
CA ALA A 251 -34.31 18.81 -41.86
C ALA A 251 -34.48 19.43 -40.46
N ASP A 252 -34.98 18.64 -39.50
CA ASP A 252 -35.19 19.11 -38.13
C ASP A 252 -33.87 19.28 -37.36
N SER A 253 -32.85 18.47 -37.65
CA SER A 253 -31.59 18.44 -36.90
C SER A 253 -30.48 19.29 -37.52
N ARG A 254 -30.51 19.50 -38.84
CA ARG A 254 -29.45 20.17 -39.60
C ARG A 254 -29.65 21.69 -39.56
N LYS A 255 -28.86 22.37 -38.73
CA LYS A 255 -28.98 23.82 -38.46
C LYS A 255 -28.03 24.72 -39.28
N PHE A 256 -27.06 24.15 -39.98
CA PHE A 256 -26.00 24.91 -40.66
C PHE A 256 -25.79 24.42 -42.09
N CYS A 257 -25.59 25.37 -43.02
CA CYS A 257 -25.32 25.07 -44.42
C CYS A 257 -23.93 24.46 -44.65
N SER A 258 -22.94 24.80 -43.82
CA SER A 258 -21.56 24.34 -43.95
C SER A 258 -20.89 24.05 -42.61
N ASN A 259 -19.77 23.32 -42.64
CA ASN A 259 -18.92 23.10 -41.46
C ASN A 259 -18.29 24.42 -40.96
N GLU A 260 -18.06 25.37 -41.85
CA GLU A 260 -17.57 26.71 -41.50
C GLU A 260 -18.61 27.49 -40.70
N CYS A 261 -19.85 27.57 -41.20
CA CYS A 261 -20.96 28.18 -40.45
C CYS A 261 -21.20 27.50 -39.10
N MET A 262 -21.08 26.17 -39.03
CA MET A 262 -21.14 25.43 -37.77
C MET A 262 -19.97 25.79 -36.85
N GLY A 263 -18.76 25.96 -37.40
CA GLY A 263 -17.56 26.35 -36.67
C GLY A 263 -17.66 27.75 -36.08
N ASP A 264 -18.11 28.72 -36.88
CA ASP A 264 -18.32 30.11 -36.46
C ASP A 264 -19.41 30.23 -35.39
N TRP A 265 -20.47 29.45 -35.52
CA TRP A 265 -21.50 29.41 -34.49
C TRP A 265 -20.94 28.80 -33.20
N ARG A 266 -20.16 27.72 -33.28
CA ARG A 266 -19.54 27.07 -32.10
C ARG A 266 -18.53 27.98 -31.40
N SER A 267 -17.72 28.73 -32.13
CA SER A 267 -16.72 29.63 -31.55
C SER A 267 -17.37 30.76 -30.75
N LYS A 268 -18.49 31.30 -31.25
CA LYS A 268 -19.28 32.35 -30.57
C LYS A 268 -20.11 31.78 -29.40
N ASN A 269 -20.76 30.63 -29.60
CA ASN A 269 -21.83 30.18 -28.71
C ASN A 269 -21.45 29.00 -27.78
N ARG A 270 -20.33 28.30 -28.01
CA ARG A 270 -19.89 27.15 -27.19
C ARG A 270 -18.44 27.29 -26.71
N SER A 271 -18.00 28.51 -26.41
CA SER A 271 -16.68 28.81 -25.86
C SER A 271 -16.76 29.34 -24.42
N GLY A 272 -15.68 29.15 -23.67
CA GLY A 272 -15.58 29.59 -22.27
C GLY A 272 -16.75 29.08 -21.43
N LYS A 273 -17.44 30.00 -20.73
CA LYS A 273 -18.61 29.72 -19.88
C LYS A 273 -19.81 29.13 -20.63
N ASN A 274 -19.88 29.30 -21.95
CA ASN A 274 -20.97 28.79 -22.77
C ASN A 274 -20.69 27.36 -23.31
N ALA A 275 -19.50 26.82 -23.05
CA ALA A 275 -19.19 25.44 -23.41
C ALA A 275 -19.99 24.48 -22.51
N PRO A 276 -20.70 23.46 -23.04
CA PRO A 276 -21.49 22.54 -22.21
C PRO A 276 -20.68 21.70 -21.23
N SER A 277 -19.37 21.59 -21.43
CA SER A 277 -18.44 20.95 -20.52
C SER A 277 -17.75 21.93 -19.56
N TRP A 278 -18.10 23.22 -19.57
CA TRP A 278 -17.51 24.22 -18.69
C TRP A 278 -17.90 23.97 -17.24
N LYS A 279 -16.90 23.72 -16.40
CA LYS A 279 -17.04 23.51 -14.97
C LYS A 279 -16.32 24.60 -14.19
N GLY A 280 -16.72 25.86 -14.34
CA GLY A 280 -16.27 26.93 -13.44
C GLY A 280 -14.90 27.57 -13.71
N GLY A 281 -14.23 27.28 -14.83
CA GLY A 281 -12.91 27.86 -15.13
C GLY A 281 -11.78 27.32 -14.24
N LYS A 282 -10.67 28.05 -14.10
CA LYS A 282 -9.64 27.76 -13.10
C LYS A 282 -9.89 28.62 -11.85
N VAL A 283 -9.61 28.07 -10.67
CA VAL A 283 -9.69 28.73 -9.37
C VAL A 283 -8.28 28.97 -8.87
N ARG A 284 -8.06 30.14 -8.28
CA ARG A 284 -6.79 30.51 -7.69
C ARG A 284 -6.70 29.98 -6.24
N VAL A 285 -5.61 29.31 -5.92
CA VAL A 285 -5.32 28.76 -4.59
C VAL A 285 -3.89 29.13 -4.17
N GLU A 286 -3.64 29.18 -2.87
CA GLU A 286 -2.34 29.54 -2.30
C GLU A 286 -1.48 28.28 -2.05
N CYS A 287 -0.17 28.37 -2.31
CA CYS A 287 0.77 27.28 -2.06
C CYS A 287 1.21 27.27 -0.59
N GLU A 288 0.96 26.18 0.13
CA GLU A 288 1.28 26.05 1.57
C GLU A 288 2.80 26.08 1.90
N ARG A 289 3.68 26.12 0.89
CA ARG A 289 5.13 26.11 1.08
C ARG A 289 5.80 27.44 0.76
N CYS A 290 5.29 28.18 -0.23
CA CYS A 290 5.94 29.39 -0.76
C CYS A 290 4.97 30.56 -0.94
N ASP A 291 3.72 30.41 -0.47
CA ASP A 291 2.66 31.41 -0.43
C ASP A 291 2.32 32.03 -1.80
N THR A 292 2.81 31.41 -2.87
CA THR A 292 2.55 31.86 -4.24
C THR A 292 1.21 31.34 -4.70
N GLU A 293 0.38 32.24 -5.24
CA GLU A 293 -0.90 31.87 -5.81
C GLU A 293 -0.75 31.11 -7.14
N PHE A 294 -1.55 30.07 -7.34
CA PHE A 294 -1.57 29.26 -8.56
C PHE A 294 -2.96 28.78 -8.95
N ASP A 295 -3.15 28.48 -10.23
CA ASP A 295 -4.45 28.12 -10.79
C ASP A 295 -4.69 26.61 -10.84
N VAL A 296 -5.82 26.17 -10.32
CA VAL A 296 -6.27 24.76 -10.36
C VAL A 296 -7.70 24.62 -10.86
N LYS A 297 -8.07 23.41 -11.29
CA LYS A 297 -9.48 23.11 -11.59
C LYS A 297 -10.29 23.13 -10.28
N PRO A 298 -11.55 23.60 -10.25
CA PRO A 298 -12.36 23.67 -9.03
C PRO A 298 -12.44 22.36 -8.23
N VAL A 299 -12.50 21.22 -8.93
CA VAL A 299 -12.49 19.87 -8.31
C VAL A 299 -11.25 19.62 -7.44
N ARG A 300 -10.15 20.32 -7.73
CA ARG A 300 -8.89 20.23 -7.00
C ARG A 300 -8.68 21.39 -6.01
N ALA A 301 -9.56 22.40 -5.96
CA ALA A 301 -9.36 23.57 -5.10
C ALA A 301 -9.12 23.17 -3.64
N ASN A 302 -9.92 22.25 -3.10
CA ASN A 302 -9.80 21.77 -1.71
C ASN A 302 -8.69 20.71 -1.49
N LYS A 303 -7.98 20.29 -2.55
CA LYS A 303 -6.95 19.25 -2.47
C LYS A 303 -5.57 19.74 -2.92
N ALA A 304 -5.50 20.91 -3.55
CA ALA A 304 -4.29 21.45 -4.13
C ALA A 304 -3.53 22.23 -3.05
N ARG A 305 -2.43 21.65 -2.59
CA ARG A 305 -1.62 22.21 -1.49
C ARG A 305 -0.36 22.93 -1.98
N PHE A 306 0.16 22.56 -3.15
CA PHE A 306 1.45 23.03 -3.63
C PHE A 306 1.41 23.43 -5.11
N CYS A 307 2.07 24.54 -5.44
CA CYS A 307 2.17 25.04 -6.82
C CYS A 307 3.09 24.18 -7.71
N SER A 308 4.01 23.41 -7.12
CA SER A 308 5.00 22.62 -7.85
C SER A 308 5.45 21.36 -7.09
N TYR A 309 6.06 20.41 -7.82
CA TYR A 309 6.71 19.25 -7.22
C TYR A 309 7.87 19.65 -6.29
N ALA A 310 8.58 20.74 -6.57
CA ALA A 310 9.65 21.22 -5.71
C ALA A 310 9.11 21.63 -4.33
N CYS A 311 8.07 22.47 -4.30
CA CYS A 311 7.40 22.87 -3.06
C CYS A 311 6.86 21.67 -2.27
N ARG A 312 6.25 20.69 -2.96
CA ARG A 312 5.78 19.45 -2.34
C ARG A 312 6.93 18.65 -1.72
N ASN A 313 8.05 18.52 -2.43
CA ASN A 313 9.17 17.72 -1.98
C ASN A 313 9.90 18.37 -0.81
N GLU A 314 10.04 19.69 -0.81
CA GLU A 314 10.55 20.42 0.36
C GLU A 314 9.63 20.29 1.57
N TRP A 315 8.31 20.37 1.39
CA TRP A 315 7.39 20.12 2.48
C TRP A 315 7.51 18.67 3.01
N LEU A 316 7.70 17.68 2.13
CA LEU A 316 7.87 16.29 2.53
C LEU A 316 9.13 16.05 3.39
N THR A 317 10.21 16.82 3.23
CA THR A 317 11.41 16.65 4.06
C THR A 317 11.20 17.06 5.51
N THR A 318 10.21 17.92 5.79
CA THR A 318 9.87 18.34 7.15
C THR A 318 8.90 17.38 7.83
N GLN A 319 8.27 16.47 7.09
CA GLN A 319 7.31 15.52 7.66
C GLN A 319 8.05 14.30 8.22
N THR A 320 7.89 14.02 9.51
CA THR A 320 8.46 12.84 10.16
C THR A 320 7.45 12.20 11.10
N GLY A 321 7.66 10.92 11.44
CA GLY A 321 6.75 10.24 12.37
C GLY A 321 5.31 10.19 11.85
N GLN A 322 4.36 10.56 12.71
CA GLN A 322 2.92 10.50 12.43
C GLN A 322 2.48 11.54 11.39
N ASP A 323 3.24 12.61 11.23
CA ASP A 323 2.94 13.70 10.31
C ASP A 323 3.29 13.35 8.85
N HIS A 324 4.00 12.23 8.63
CA HIS A 324 4.36 11.80 7.28
C HIS A 324 3.15 11.20 6.54
N PRO A 325 2.81 11.62 5.31
CA PRO A 325 1.63 11.12 4.58
C PRO A 325 1.60 9.60 4.31
N ASN A 326 2.79 8.99 4.26
CA ASN A 326 2.94 7.53 4.13
C ASN A 326 3.12 6.82 5.48
N TRP A 327 2.85 7.48 6.61
CA TRP A 327 2.95 6.87 7.93
C TRP A 327 1.84 5.84 8.12
N LYS A 328 2.22 4.60 8.39
CA LYS A 328 1.32 3.46 8.61
C LYS A 328 1.45 2.94 10.04
N GLY A 329 1.22 3.79 11.04
CA GLY A 329 1.22 3.40 12.46
C GLY A 329 2.60 3.10 13.10
N GLY A 330 3.69 3.14 12.31
CA GLY A 330 5.06 2.84 12.76
C GLY A 330 5.33 1.34 13.01
N ARG A 331 6.50 0.83 12.55
CA ARG A 331 6.85 -0.62 12.64
C ARG A 331 6.91 -1.20 14.06
N HIS A 332 6.96 -0.36 15.09
CA HIS A 332 7.18 -0.78 16.47
C HIS A 332 5.93 -0.73 17.36
N LEU A 333 4.81 -0.11 16.93
CA LEU A 333 3.64 0.07 17.80
C LEU A 333 3.01 -1.27 18.20
N ARG A 334 2.78 -2.18 17.23
CA ARG A 334 2.28 -3.54 17.51
C ARG A 334 3.18 -4.29 18.49
N ASN A 335 4.50 -4.21 18.31
CA ASN A 335 5.45 -4.88 19.20
C ASN A 335 5.50 -4.27 20.61
N ILE A 336 5.22 -2.97 20.76
CA ILE A 336 5.11 -2.31 22.07
C ILE A 336 3.82 -2.75 22.77
N VAL A 337 2.68 -2.73 22.07
CA VAL A 337 1.38 -3.12 22.65
C VAL A 337 1.38 -4.60 23.04
N VAL A 338 1.92 -5.48 22.18
CA VAL A 338 2.07 -6.92 22.49
C VAL A 338 2.95 -7.15 23.72
N LYS A 339 4.02 -6.35 23.93
CA LYS A 339 4.86 -6.45 25.14
C LYS A 339 4.15 -6.03 26.43
N GLN A 340 3.10 -5.21 26.34
CA GLN A 340 2.30 -4.78 27.48
C GLN A 340 1.20 -5.78 27.84
N LEU A 341 0.84 -6.68 26.92
CA LEU A 341 -0.06 -7.79 27.19
C LEU A 341 0.70 -8.86 27.99
N HIS A 342 0.45 -8.90 29.30
CA HIS A 342 0.93 -9.98 30.16
C HIS A 342 0.09 -11.24 29.95
N GLY A 343 0.72 -12.41 29.81
CA GLY A 343 0.00 -13.67 29.63
C GLY A 343 0.86 -14.84 29.13
N PRO A 344 0.25 -16.02 28.96
CA PRO A 344 0.92 -17.20 28.40
C PRO A 344 1.39 -16.96 26.96
N SER A 345 2.30 -17.82 26.48
CA SER A 345 2.83 -17.73 25.12
C SER A 345 1.72 -17.93 24.08
N TRP A 346 1.89 -17.37 22.88
CA TRP A 346 0.91 -17.57 21.79
C TRP A 346 0.74 -19.05 21.43
N THR A 347 1.80 -19.86 21.57
CA THR A 347 1.73 -21.31 21.39
C THR A 347 0.75 -21.95 22.38
N THR A 348 0.85 -21.58 23.66
CA THR A 348 -0.04 -22.07 24.72
C THR A 348 -1.49 -21.63 24.48
N ILE A 349 -1.71 -20.36 24.16
CA ILE A 349 -3.04 -19.82 23.83
C ILE A 349 -3.66 -20.58 22.65
N ARG A 350 -2.83 -20.90 21.65
CA ARG A 350 -3.28 -21.66 20.49
C ARG A 350 -3.70 -23.08 20.87
N GLU A 351 -2.90 -23.79 21.65
CA GLU A 351 -3.22 -25.14 22.11
C GLU A 351 -4.52 -25.17 22.94
N GLU A 352 -4.80 -24.14 23.73
CA GLU A 352 -5.99 -24.05 24.59
C GLU A 352 -7.28 -23.69 23.84
N HIS A 353 -7.19 -22.90 22.76
CA HIS A 353 -8.37 -22.28 22.14
C HIS A 353 -8.63 -22.66 20.68
N VAL A 354 -7.68 -23.31 20.00
CA VAL A 354 -7.89 -23.74 18.61
C VAL A 354 -8.90 -24.89 18.54
N SER A 355 -9.86 -24.77 17.62
CA SER A 355 -10.81 -25.83 17.28
C SER A 355 -10.36 -26.58 16.03
N SER A 356 -10.83 -27.82 15.84
CA SER A 356 -10.65 -28.57 14.59
C SER A 356 -11.53 -28.04 13.46
N GLU A 357 -12.55 -27.22 13.76
CA GLU A 357 -13.48 -26.69 12.78
C GLU A 357 -13.41 -25.16 12.66
N CYS A 358 -13.52 -24.66 11.42
CA CYS A 358 -13.63 -23.24 11.16
C CYS A 358 -14.96 -22.72 11.69
N GLN A 359 -14.91 -21.82 12.67
CA GLN A 359 -16.11 -21.29 13.34
C GLN A 359 -16.93 -20.33 12.47
N ASN A 360 -16.46 -19.99 11.25
CA ASN A 360 -17.23 -19.19 10.29
C ASN A 360 -17.88 -20.02 9.17
N CYS A 361 -17.20 -21.05 8.64
CA CYS A 361 -17.71 -21.81 7.50
C CYS A 361 -17.85 -23.32 7.75
N GLY A 362 -17.54 -23.80 8.95
CA GLY A 362 -17.72 -25.19 9.38
C GLY A 362 -16.78 -26.20 8.72
N ILE A 363 -15.76 -25.75 7.97
CA ILE A 363 -14.80 -26.67 7.35
C ILE A 363 -13.85 -27.23 8.41
N ASP A 364 -13.64 -28.54 8.36
CA ASP A 364 -12.74 -29.26 9.27
C ASP A 364 -11.27 -29.12 8.82
N GLU A 365 -10.35 -29.11 9.78
CA GLU A 365 -8.92 -28.95 9.55
C GLU A 365 -8.32 -30.08 8.72
N SER A 366 -8.90 -31.29 8.73
CA SER A 366 -8.44 -32.43 7.93
C SER A 366 -8.52 -32.18 6.42
N GLN A 367 -9.26 -31.16 5.98
CA GLN A 367 -9.34 -30.74 4.59
C GLN A 367 -8.18 -29.82 4.15
N PHE A 368 -7.22 -29.55 5.03
CA PHE A 368 -6.06 -28.71 4.75
C PHE A 368 -4.74 -29.33 5.23
N ASP A 369 -3.66 -29.10 4.48
CA ASP A 369 -2.29 -29.55 4.85
C ASP A 369 -1.69 -28.79 6.05
N ARG A 370 -2.42 -27.80 6.58
CA ARG A 370 -2.03 -27.00 7.75
C ARG A 370 -3.24 -26.80 8.65
N GLY A 371 -3.01 -26.81 9.96
CA GLY A 371 -4.06 -26.52 10.94
C GLY A 371 -4.66 -25.12 10.78
N LEU A 372 -5.83 -24.92 11.38
CA LEU A 372 -6.57 -23.66 11.36
C LEU A 372 -5.85 -22.56 12.16
N ASP A 373 -6.24 -21.32 11.90
CA ASP A 373 -5.64 -20.12 12.49
C ASP A 373 -6.56 -19.52 13.56
N LEU A 374 -6.00 -19.11 14.70
CA LEU A 374 -6.71 -18.26 15.66
C LEU A 374 -6.60 -16.79 15.23
N HIS A 375 -7.75 -16.16 15.11
CA HIS A 375 -7.90 -14.74 14.79
C HIS A 375 -8.40 -13.97 16.01
N HIS A 376 -7.91 -12.74 16.20
CA HIS A 376 -8.46 -11.84 17.22
C HIS A 376 -9.73 -11.16 16.71
N ILE A 377 -10.85 -11.30 17.42
CA ILE A 377 -12.13 -10.66 17.06
C ILE A 377 -11.98 -9.13 17.12
N VAL A 378 -11.45 -8.63 18.23
CA VAL A 378 -10.97 -7.25 18.37
C VAL A 378 -9.45 -7.27 18.25
N PRO A 379 -8.85 -6.56 17.30
CA PRO A 379 -7.40 -6.52 17.14
C PRO A 379 -6.69 -5.96 18.37
N ILE A 380 -5.51 -6.50 18.69
CA ILE A 380 -4.67 -6.02 19.81
C ILE A 380 -4.39 -4.51 19.70
N GLN A 381 -4.20 -4.00 18.49
CA GLN A 381 -3.94 -2.57 18.25
C GLN A 381 -5.14 -1.68 18.55
N ALA A 382 -6.36 -2.23 18.64
CA ALA A 382 -7.58 -1.55 19.02
C ALA A 382 -8.04 -1.91 20.45
N GLY A 383 -7.14 -2.44 21.28
CA GLY A 383 -7.44 -2.79 22.68
C GLY A 383 -7.91 -4.24 22.88
N GLY A 384 -7.87 -5.06 21.84
CA GLY A 384 -8.14 -6.49 21.96
C GLY A 384 -7.14 -7.23 22.86
N THR A 385 -7.60 -8.28 23.53
CA THR A 385 -6.78 -9.10 24.43
C THR A 385 -6.55 -10.50 23.87
N ASN A 386 -5.64 -11.26 24.47
CA ASN A 386 -5.42 -12.68 24.15
C ASN A 386 -6.36 -13.64 24.88
N GLN A 387 -7.45 -13.13 25.47
CA GLN A 387 -8.42 -13.95 26.20
C GLN A 387 -9.27 -14.75 25.22
N GLY A 388 -9.69 -15.96 25.61
CA GLY A 388 -10.46 -16.86 24.75
C GLY A 388 -11.72 -16.26 24.13
N TYR A 389 -12.41 -15.34 24.83
CA TYR A 389 -13.60 -14.65 24.29
C TYR A 389 -13.29 -13.76 23.08
N ASN A 390 -12.02 -13.37 22.90
CA ASN A 390 -11.56 -12.51 21.82
C ASN A 390 -10.88 -13.31 20.70
N LEU A 391 -10.95 -14.65 20.73
CA LEU A 391 -10.32 -15.53 19.77
C LEU A 391 -11.37 -16.33 19.00
N ILE A 392 -11.15 -16.49 17.70
CA ILE A 392 -11.99 -17.30 16.82
C ILE A 392 -11.12 -18.14 15.89
N THR A 393 -11.43 -19.42 15.75
CA THR A 393 -10.72 -20.36 14.87
C THR A 393 -11.27 -20.25 13.45
N LEU A 394 -10.40 -19.95 12.48
CA LEU A 394 -10.78 -19.72 11.10
C LEU A 394 -9.89 -20.49 10.12
N CYS A 395 -10.46 -20.96 9.01
CA CYS A 395 -9.69 -21.42 7.87
C CYS A 395 -9.05 -20.24 7.13
N ARG A 396 -8.03 -20.49 6.31
CA ARG A 396 -7.22 -19.45 5.66
C ARG A 396 -8.04 -18.42 4.87
N SER A 397 -9.08 -18.87 4.16
CA SER A 397 -9.96 -17.97 3.38
C SER A 397 -10.79 -17.07 4.30
N CYS A 398 -11.38 -17.62 5.35
CA CYS A 398 -12.16 -16.87 6.33
C CYS A 398 -11.26 -15.94 7.16
N HIS A 399 -10.08 -16.41 7.58
CA HIS A 399 -9.09 -15.62 8.30
C HIS A 399 -8.64 -14.42 7.46
N LYS A 400 -8.32 -14.61 6.18
CA LYS A 400 -7.95 -13.51 5.28
C LYS A 400 -9.06 -12.48 5.13
N LYS A 401 -10.32 -12.93 5.07
CA LYS A 401 -11.49 -12.05 5.00
C LYS A 401 -11.65 -11.25 6.29
N ALA A 402 -11.56 -11.90 7.45
CA ALA A 402 -11.62 -11.26 8.76
C ALA A 402 -10.48 -10.23 8.94
N GLU A 403 -9.25 -10.59 8.58
CA GLU A 403 -8.07 -9.71 8.63
C GLU A 403 -8.28 -8.40 7.85
N SER A 404 -8.90 -8.49 6.67
CA SER A 404 -9.21 -7.31 5.85
C SER A 404 -10.15 -6.36 6.58
N TYR A 405 -11.25 -6.86 7.16
CA TYR A 405 -12.19 -6.03 7.92
C TYR A 405 -11.56 -5.43 9.17
N THR A 406 -10.77 -6.21 9.90
CA THR A 406 -10.10 -5.73 11.11
C THR A 406 -9.03 -4.67 10.81
N THR A 407 -8.35 -4.77 9.66
CA THR A 407 -7.35 -3.78 9.24
C THR A 407 -8.02 -2.44 8.97
N ASP A 408 -9.10 -2.43 8.19
CA ASP A 408 -9.89 -1.21 7.89
C ASP A 408 -10.38 -0.55 9.18
N PHE A 409 -10.86 -1.34 10.15
CA PHE A 409 -11.26 -0.84 11.46
C PHE A 409 -10.09 -0.20 12.22
N THR A 410 -8.94 -0.88 12.32
CA THR A 410 -7.77 -0.34 13.04
C THR A 410 -7.21 0.93 12.41
N GLU A 411 -7.24 1.04 11.08
CA GLU A 411 -6.80 2.26 10.38
C GLU A 411 -7.70 3.45 10.75
N SER A 412 -9.02 3.25 10.84
CA SER A 412 -9.96 4.30 11.24
C SER A 412 -9.79 4.77 12.70
N VAL A 413 -9.41 3.86 13.61
CA VAL A 413 -9.21 4.16 15.04
C VAL A 413 -7.85 4.81 15.31
N LEU A 414 -6.80 4.41 14.59
CA LEU A 414 -5.43 4.89 14.80
C LEU A 414 -5.08 6.13 13.97
N SER A 415 -5.85 6.43 12.93
CA SER A 415 -5.71 7.63 12.10
C SER A 415 -7.09 8.28 11.91
N PRO A 416 -7.70 8.82 12.99
CA PRO A 416 -8.94 9.58 12.84
C PRO A 416 -8.65 10.79 11.95
N THR A 417 -9.16 10.77 10.72
CA THR A 417 -9.21 11.96 9.87
C THR A 417 -9.89 13.06 10.67
N GLU A 418 -9.21 14.19 10.85
CA GLU A 418 -9.75 15.38 11.49
C GLU A 418 -11.15 15.68 10.90
N ILE A 419 -12.13 15.80 11.80
CA ILE A 419 -13.52 16.16 11.49
C ILE A 419 -13.60 17.62 11.07
#